data_AF-A0A819GJD8-F1
#
_entry.id   AF-A0A819GJD8-F1
#
_cell.length_a   1.000
_cell.length_b   1.000
_cell.length_c   1.000
_cell.angle_alpha   90.00
_cell.angle_beta   90.00
_cell.angle_gamma   90.00
#
_symmetry.space_group_name_H-M   'P 1'
#
loop_
_entity.id
_entity.type
_entity.pdbx_description
1 polymer ?
#
loop_
_entity_poly.entity_id
_entity_poly.type
_entity_poly.pdbx_seq_one_letter_code
_entity_poly.pdbx_strand_id
1 'polypeptide(L)'
;MARATRRSRFGLPDVFLQEQKQREDELTAETVKNGFTFKPVDGILEHEGFKGQEFFKNADEGILDFFKIILLKKEENHTMNDSTKRKPPTINKAHFWPLMGPRTAKSFEQWLSLLASTESLGKLAQQV
;
A
#
# COMPACT_ATOMS: atom_id res chain seq x y z
N MET A 1 -7.63 -15.83 2.27
CA MET A 1 -8.15 -14.60 2.92
C MET A 1 -6.98 -13.66 3.13
N ALA A 2 -6.88 -12.58 2.35
CA ALA A 2 -5.84 -11.58 2.53
C ALA A 2 -6.16 -10.76 3.79
N ARG A 3 -5.26 -10.80 4.78
CA ARG A 3 -5.37 -10.00 5.99
C ARG A 3 -5.06 -8.56 5.62
N ALA A 4 -6.00 -7.65 5.85
CA ALA A 4 -5.75 -6.22 5.67
C ALA A 4 -4.51 -5.82 6.49
N THR A 5 -3.48 -5.33 5.80
CA THR A 5 -2.31 -4.73 6.43
C THR A 5 -2.81 -3.60 7.32
N ARG A 6 -2.51 -3.68 8.63
CA ARG A 6 -2.91 -2.64 9.59
C ARG A 6 -2.42 -1.31 9.04
N ARG A 7 -3.32 -0.32 8.92
CA ARG A 7 -2.91 1.06 8.59
C ARG A 7 -1.84 1.44 9.61
N SER A 8 -0.66 1.84 9.12
CA SER A 8 0.42 2.30 9.98
C SER A 8 -0.08 3.47 10.82
N ARG A 9 0.24 3.46 12.12
CA ARG A 9 -0.05 4.59 13.02
C ARG A 9 0.82 5.81 12.68
N PHE A 10 1.98 5.56 12.09
CA PHE A 10 2.82 6.57 11.48
C PHE A 10 2.25 6.87 10.10
N GLY A 11 1.94 8.14 9.83
CA GLY A 11 1.31 8.62 8.60
C GLY A 11 2.16 8.38 7.35
N LEU A 12 2.03 9.27 6.37
CA LEU A 12 2.93 9.24 5.23
C LEU A 12 4.39 9.41 5.72
N PRO A 13 5.37 8.75 5.09
CA PRO A 13 6.78 9.03 5.34
C PRO A 13 7.04 10.53 5.24
N ASP A 14 7.89 11.04 6.12
CA ASP A 14 8.30 12.45 6.17
C ASP A 14 7.16 13.46 6.35
N VAL A 15 5.97 13.01 6.79
CA VAL A 15 4.84 13.88 7.12
C VAL A 15 4.53 13.78 8.60
N PHE A 16 4.81 14.88 9.32
CA PHE A 16 4.51 15.02 10.73
C PHE A 16 3.38 16.02 10.90
N LEU A 17 2.21 15.52 11.31
CA LEU A 17 1.07 16.36 11.65
C LEU A 17 1.27 16.95 13.05
N GLN A 18 0.75 18.15 13.26
CA GLN A 18 0.71 18.75 14.59
C GLN A 18 -0.32 17.98 15.44
N GLU A 19 0.14 17.29 16.46
CA GLU A 19 -0.73 16.55 17.39
C GLU A 19 -1.15 17.44 18.55
N GLN A 20 -2.33 17.19 19.14
CA GLN A 20 -2.81 17.96 20.30
C GLN A 20 -1.95 17.80 21.58
N LYS A 21 -1.00 16.86 21.59
CA LYS A 21 -0.15 16.53 22.73
C LYS A 21 1.32 16.57 22.34
N GLN A 22 1.74 17.64 21.66
CA GLN A 22 3.16 17.84 21.40
C GLN A 22 3.86 18.40 22.63
N ARG A 23 5.11 17.97 22.84
CA ARG A 23 5.93 18.40 23.98
C ARG A 23 6.14 19.92 24.01
N GLU A 24 6.15 20.56 22.84
CA GLU A 24 6.26 22.02 22.74
C GLU A 24 5.07 22.77 23.34
N ASP A 25 3.89 22.14 23.38
CA ASP A 25 2.67 22.70 23.97
C ASP A 25 2.58 22.46 25.50
N GLU A 26 3.48 21.65 26.07
CA GLU A 26 3.48 21.35 27.51
C GLU A 26 4.02 22.56 28.31
N LEU A 27 3.12 23.22 29.03
CA LEU A 27 3.45 24.31 29.94
C LEU A 27 4.00 23.76 31.25
N THR A 28 5.31 23.57 31.31
CA THR A 28 6.06 23.23 32.52
C THR A 28 6.69 24.50 33.12
N ALA A 29 7.06 24.47 34.39
CA ALA A 29 7.72 25.62 35.04
C ALA A 29 9.01 26.04 34.31
N GLU A 30 9.72 25.09 33.70
CA GLU A 30 10.93 25.36 32.92
C GLU A 30 10.61 25.97 31.55
N THR A 31 9.66 25.40 30.80
CA THR A 31 9.29 25.91 29.47
C THR A 31 8.61 27.27 29.54
N VAL A 32 7.84 27.55 30.60
CA VAL A 32 7.23 28.87 30.84
C VAL A 32 8.30 29.93 31.17
N LYS A 33 9.34 29.56 31.93
CA LYS A 33 10.37 30.51 32.36
C LYS A 33 11.44 30.75 31.28
N ASN A 34 11.87 29.69 30.61
CA ASN A 34 13.05 29.70 29.74
C ASN A 34 12.70 29.56 28.24
N GLY A 35 11.44 29.29 27.91
CA GLY A 35 11.01 28.90 26.57
C GLY A 35 11.27 27.41 26.28
N PHE A 36 10.65 26.90 25.22
CA PHE A 36 10.93 25.56 24.69
C PHE A 36 12.22 25.57 23.86
N THR A 37 13.06 24.55 24.00
CA THR A 37 14.26 24.38 23.16
C THR A 37 14.43 22.90 22.82
N PHE A 38 14.58 22.59 21.54
CA PHE A 38 14.90 21.24 21.08
C PHE A 38 16.39 21.00 21.25
N LYS A 39 16.75 20.01 22.09
CA LYS A 39 18.12 19.50 22.17
C LYS A 39 18.21 18.27 21.28
N PRO A 40 19.10 18.24 20.27
CA PRO A 40 19.33 17.03 19.50
C PRO A 40 19.76 15.90 20.43
N VAL A 41 19.53 14.65 20.00
CA VAL A 41 19.90 13.48 20.80
C VAL A 41 21.40 13.52 21.10
N ASP A 42 21.74 13.34 22.38
CA ASP A 42 23.13 13.35 22.84
C ASP A 42 23.97 12.37 22.00
N GLY A 43 25.03 12.88 21.38
CA GLY A 43 25.94 12.10 20.52
C GLY A 43 25.76 12.32 19.02
N ILE A 44 24.74 13.06 18.56
CA ILE A 44 24.69 13.52 17.17
C ILE A 44 25.64 14.71 17.02
N LEU A 45 26.81 14.42 16.47
CA LEU A 45 27.82 15.42 16.14
C LEU A 45 27.44 16.13 14.83
N GLU A 46 26.38 16.94 14.85
CA GLU A 46 25.81 17.63 13.67
C GLU A 46 26.81 18.51 12.92
N HIS A 47 27.91 18.90 13.58
CA HIS A 47 28.91 19.81 13.05
C HIS A 47 30.31 19.18 12.90
N GLU A 48 30.49 17.91 13.25
CA GLU A 48 31.75 17.22 12.98
C GLU A 48 31.65 16.51 11.63
N GLY A 49 32.50 16.92 10.68
CA GLY A 49 32.58 16.32 9.36
C GLY A 49 32.71 14.79 9.42
N PHE A 50 32.03 14.14 8.49
CA PHE A 50 31.89 12.70 8.22
C PHE A 50 32.95 11.75 8.84
N LYS A 51 32.95 11.57 10.16
CA LYS A 51 33.70 10.49 10.86
C LYS A 51 33.10 9.09 10.60
N GLY A 52 32.04 9.01 9.78
CA GLY A 52 31.35 7.77 9.42
C GLY A 52 32.16 6.81 8.56
N GLN A 53 33.19 7.30 7.84
CA GLN A 53 33.94 6.48 6.87
C GLN A 53 34.66 5.28 7.52
N GLU A 54 35.12 5.42 8.77
CA GLU A 54 35.75 4.33 9.53
C GLU A 54 34.79 3.15 9.80
N PHE A 55 33.48 3.40 9.92
CA PHE A 55 32.48 2.37 10.18
C PHE A 55 32.11 1.55 8.94
N PHE A 56 32.32 2.10 7.73
CA PHE A 56 31.90 1.46 6.48
C PHE A 56 33.00 0.65 5.79
N LYS A 57 34.24 0.64 6.31
CA LYS A 57 35.40 -0.01 5.66
C LYS A 57 35.23 -1.52 5.39
N ASN A 58 34.30 -2.19 6.08
CA ASN A 58 34.10 -3.64 6.00
C ASN A 58 32.67 -4.03 5.59
N ALA A 59 31.87 -3.10 5.07
CA ALA A 59 30.42 -3.26 5.01
C ALA A 59 29.88 -3.87 3.69
N ASP A 60 30.73 -4.15 2.71
CA ASP A 60 30.27 -4.26 1.32
C ASP A 60 29.46 -5.52 1.01
N GLU A 61 29.80 -6.68 1.57
CA GLU A 61 29.16 -7.94 1.16
C GLU A 61 27.84 -8.21 1.93
N GLY A 62 27.83 -7.98 3.25
CA GLY A 62 26.65 -8.22 4.09
C GLY A 62 25.49 -7.25 3.84
N ILE A 63 25.78 -6.03 3.42
CA ILE A 63 24.74 -5.03 3.09
C ILE A 63 23.98 -5.44 1.82
N LEU A 64 24.68 -5.89 0.78
CA LEU A 64 24.04 -6.31 -0.46
C LEU A 64 23.12 -7.49 -0.25
N ASP A 65 23.54 -8.48 0.54
CA ASP A 65 22.71 -9.64 0.87
C ASP A 65 21.49 -9.26 1.71
N PHE A 66 21.64 -8.30 2.64
CA PHE A 66 20.51 -7.77 3.39
C PHE A 66 19.47 -7.12 2.46
N PHE A 67 19.91 -6.33 1.48
CA PHE A 67 19.00 -5.76 0.48
C PHE A 67 18.32 -6.81 -0.40
N LYS A 68 19.03 -7.86 -0.80
CA LYS A 68 18.44 -8.98 -1.55
C LYS A 68 17.32 -9.64 -0.75
N ILE A 69 17.54 -9.89 0.55
CA ILE A 69 16.52 -10.48 1.44
C ILE A 69 15.28 -9.58 1.53
N ILE A 70 15.45 -8.27 1.67
CA ILE A 70 14.33 -7.30 1.69
C ILE A 70 13.55 -7.37 0.38
N LEU A 71 14.24 -7.38 -0.76
CA LEU A 71 13.61 -7.42 -2.07
C LEU A 71 12.80 -8.71 -2.27
N LEU A 72 13.39 -9.86 -1.95
CA LEU A 72 12.69 -11.15 -2.00
C LEU A 72 11.44 -11.15 -1.13
N LYS A 73 11.53 -10.62 0.10
CA LYS A 73 10.37 -10.56 0.99
C LYS A 73 9.29 -9.60 0.50
N LYS A 74 9.68 -8.49 -0.12
CA LYS A 74 8.75 -7.55 -0.75
C LYS A 74 8.01 -8.22 -1.91
N GLU A 75 8.73 -8.93 -2.78
CA GLU A 75 8.15 -9.68 -3.90
C GLU A 75 7.19 -10.77 -3.42
N GLU A 76 7.57 -11.56 -2.41
CA GLU A 76 6.72 -12.58 -1.80
C GLU A 76 5.39 -11.98 -1.30
N ASN A 77 5.43 -10.84 -0.63
CA ASN A 77 4.23 -10.16 -0.12
C ASN A 77 3.36 -9.53 -1.22
N HIS A 78 3.96 -9.12 -2.34
CA HIS A 78 3.27 -8.50 -3.47
C HIS A 78 2.76 -9.52 -4.49
N THR A 79 3.21 -10.77 -4.40
CA THR A 79 2.74 -11.85 -5.25
C THR A 79 1.49 -12.46 -4.64
N MET A 80 0.37 -12.44 -5.36
CA MET A 80 -0.81 -13.16 -4.90
C MET A 80 -0.52 -14.66 -4.94
N ASN A 81 -0.64 -15.34 -3.79
CA ASN A 81 -0.56 -16.79 -3.77
C ASN A 81 -1.66 -17.38 -4.64
N ASP A 82 -1.25 -18.16 -5.64
CA ASP A 82 -2.17 -18.92 -6.47
C ASP A 82 -2.83 -19.98 -5.57
N SER A 83 -4.05 -19.70 -5.11
CA SER A 83 -4.78 -20.56 -4.18
C SER A 83 -5.36 -21.76 -4.93
N THR A 84 -4.53 -22.54 -5.63
CA THR A 84 -5.02 -23.65 -6.45
C THR A 84 -4.04 -24.83 -6.47
N LYS A 85 -3.84 -25.48 -5.31
CA LYS A 85 -3.60 -26.94 -5.32
C LYS A 85 -4.89 -27.77 -5.47
N ARG A 86 -6.05 -27.17 -5.71
CA ARG A 86 -7.30 -27.91 -5.94
C ARG A 86 -8.19 -27.24 -6.98
N LYS A 87 -8.29 -27.93 -8.14
CA LYS A 87 -9.23 -27.76 -9.25
C LYS A 87 -9.04 -26.46 -10.08
N PRO A 88 -9.29 -26.50 -11.40
CA PRO A 88 -9.35 -25.27 -12.20
C PRO A 88 -10.30 -24.31 -11.51
N PRO A 89 -10.03 -22.99 -11.54
CA PRO A 89 -10.91 -22.00 -10.91
C PRO A 89 -12.31 -22.19 -11.47
N THR A 90 -13.17 -22.85 -10.71
CA THR A 90 -14.61 -22.79 -10.95
C THR A 90 -14.92 -21.32 -10.85
N ILE A 91 -15.31 -20.72 -11.98
CA ILE A 91 -15.85 -19.37 -12.10
C ILE A 91 -16.40 -18.95 -10.75
N ASN A 92 -15.69 -18.05 -10.05
CA ASN A 92 -16.10 -17.64 -8.73
C ASN A 92 -17.43 -16.91 -8.93
N LYS A 93 -18.55 -17.56 -8.58
CA LYS A 93 -19.90 -17.00 -8.77
C LYS A 93 -20.09 -15.67 -8.04
N ALA A 94 -19.22 -15.32 -7.08
CA ALA A 94 -19.20 -14.01 -6.44
C ALA A 94 -18.59 -12.90 -7.32
N HIS A 95 -17.73 -13.24 -8.29
CA HIS A 95 -17.04 -12.28 -9.18
C HIS A 95 -17.55 -12.35 -10.63
N PHE A 96 -18.13 -13.49 -11.01
CA PHE A 96 -18.70 -13.71 -12.31
C PHE A 96 -20.11 -14.26 -12.10
N TRP A 97 -21.05 -13.32 -11.99
CA TRP A 97 -22.46 -13.64 -12.14
C TRP A 97 -22.73 -13.58 -13.64
N PRO A 98 -23.04 -14.69 -14.33
CA PRO A 98 -23.53 -14.59 -15.69
C PRO A 98 -24.80 -13.73 -15.63
N LEU A 99 -24.77 -12.54 -16.21
CA LEU A 99 -25.93 -11.65 -16.28
C LEU A 99 -27.10 -12.24 -17.09
N MET A 100 -26.85 -13.39 -17.72
CA MET A 100 -27.80 -14.14 -18.54
C MET A 100 -29.00 -14.62 -17.73
N GLY A 101 -29.96 -13.73 -17.53
CA GLY A 101 -31.33 -14.08 -17.16
C GLY A 101 -32.05 -14.77 -18.32
N PRO A 102 -33.20 -15.42 -18.06
CA PRO A 102 -34.01 -16.02 -19.12
C PRO A 102 -34.44 -14.95 -20.14
N ARG A 103 -34.07 -15.15 -21.41
CA ARG A 103 -34.35 -14.20 -22.50
C ARG A 103 -35.69 -14.50 -23.17
N THR A 104 -36.43 -13.45 -23.47
CA THR A 104 -37.48 -13.47 -24.49
C THR A 104 -36.90 -13.24 -25.88
N ALA A 105 -37.50 -13.79 -26.93
CA ALA A 105 -37.03 -13.62 -28.31
C ALA A 105 -36.83 -12.14 -28.69
N LYS A 106 -37.76 -11.27 -28.26
CA LYS A 106 -37.70 -9.82 -28.51
C LYS A 106 -36.49 -9.12 -27.87
N SER A 107 -36.12 -9.50 -26.64
CA SER A 107 -34.96 -8.91 -25.96
C SER A 107 -33.65 -9.36 -26.59
N PHE A 108 -33.61 -10.57 -27.15
CA PHE A 108 -32.47 -11.08 -27.89
C PHE A 108 -32.26 -10.35 -29.23
N GLU A 109 -33.33 -10.10 -29.98
CA GLU A 109 -33.26 -9.34 -31.24
C GLU A 109 -32.82 -7.89 -31.03
N GLN A 110 -33.32 -7.24 -29.99
CA GLN A 110 -32.88 -5.90 -29.60
C GLN A 110 -31.40 -5.87 -29.23
N TRP A 111 -30.92 -6.87 -28.47
CA TRP A 111 -29.52 -6.99 -28.14
C TRP A 111 -28.63 -7.17 -29.38
N LEU A 112 -29.04 -8.01 -30.35
CA LEU A 112 -28.32 -8.16 -31.62
C LEU A 112 -28.28 -6.86 -32.43
N SER A 113 -29.37 -6.10 -32.45
CA SER A 113 -29.41 -4.79 -33.11
C SER A 113 -28.46 -3.78 -32.46
N LEU A 114 -28.38 -3.78 -31.12
CA LEU A 114 -27.43 -2.95 -30.38
C LEU A 114 -25.98 -3.40 -30.59
N LEU A 115 -25.75 -4.70 -30.81
CA LEU A 115 -24.43 -5.26 -31.11
C LEU A 115 -23.90 -4.79 -32.48
N ALA A 116 -24.78 -4.54 -33.43
CA ALA A 116 -24.45 -3.95 -34.73
C ALA A 116 -24.35 -2.40 -34.70
N SER A 117 -24.62 -1.78 -33.55
CA SER A 117 -24.54 -0.33 -33.35
C SER A 117 -23.22 0.10 -32.69
N THR A 118 -23.07 1.39 -32.38
CA THR A 118 -21.87 1.97 -31.73
C THR A 118 -21.94 2.00 -30.20
N GLU A 119 -22.85 1.23 -29.60
CA GLU A 119 -23.03 1.19 -28.15
C GLU A 119 -21.81 0.60 -27.42
N SER A 120 -21.55 1.06 -26.20
CA SER A 120 -20.36 0.66 -25.45
C SER A 120 -20.42 -0.78 -24.95
N LEU A 121 -19.27 -1.45 -24.87
CA LEU A 121 -19.17 -2.83 -24.39
C LEU A 121 -19.75 -3.01 -22.97
N GLY A 122 -19.58 -2.00 -22.09
CA GLY A 122 -20.14 -2.03 -20.75
C GLY A 122 -21.67 -2.06 -20.73
N LYS A 123 -22.31 -1.33 -21.66
CA LYS A 123 -23.78 -1.31 -21.80
C LYS A 123 -24.30 -2.60 -22.42
N LEU A 124 -23.61 -3.10 -23.46
CA LEU A 124 -23.94 -4.38 -24.10
C LEU A 124 -23.82 -5.56 -23.13
N ALA A 125 -22.75 -5.61 -22.33
CA ALA A 125 -22.52 -6.68 -21.35
C ALA A 125 -23.52 -6.68 -20.20
N GLN A 126 -24.17 -5.54 -19.92
CA GLN A 126 -25.22 -5.44 -18.90
C GLN A 126 -26.59 -5.94 -19.37
N GLN A 127 -26.81 -6.00 -20.69
CA GLN A 127 -28.07 -6.43 -21.31
C GLN A 127 -28.05 -7.90 -21.78
N VAL A 128 -26.95 -8.63 -21.47
CA VAL A 128 -26.70 -10.03 -21.85
C VAL A 128 -27.35 -11.01 -20.88
#